data_AF-A0A976LIL7-F1
#
_entry.id   AF-A0A976LIL7-F1
#
_cell.length_a   1.000
_cell.length_b   1.000
_cell.length_c   1.000
_cell.angle_alpha   90.00
_cell.angle_beta   90.00
_cell.angle_gamma   90.00
#
_symmetry.space_group_name_H-M   'P 1'
#
loop_
_entity.id
_entity.type
_entity.pdbx_description
1 polymer ?
#
loop_
_entity_poly.entity_id
_entity_poly.type
_entity_poly.pdbx_seq_one_letter_code
_entity_poly.pdbx_strand_id
1 'polypeptide(L)'
;MKAAIYTRVSTDGQAEVEFNSCETQEIKIRSFISSQNDLEVYKVYSDQGYSGANIDRPAMQEMLDDIRQGKINNVMSYKIDRLTRSPKDFYQLIEVFEQHNVSFISVTERFDTSTPSGRLLRNIMLTFGQFERELISERIRDKMAERAKKGMWNSGTTPFGYRRENKMLIIESKEAEIVRHIYDTYVSTGSLIAVYKELKDEKKFYRKGLPLTNTRIEYILRNILYTGKITYKDSLIYKGIHEAIISEMLFEEAQKLHHRRFKVRKVQNYALFPGSIRCKECGSIMSSVFTNKFKNGRRVRYFYYRCSGIIKRDKSFCDTRTVSVDRLDDFVVDNLDKMAKNQQYLDSLIFTLNHGYQDMMAGAELNGSEPAFTVDRTREILQSIVNASKLDSKMEKRLSLKKHIKELLYSKETIEVILLYGANDSPAFLNSSEEKEARAQKQNPEAFFCPHPKKCRRDSAAEKIIDEQKISDMKNGASLVCKEKTMVLSTPYRTISLIIPNTVHGCKKRDLGRL
;
A
#
# COMPACT_ATOMS: atom_id res chain seq x y z
N MET A 1 42.40 10.49 16.09
CA MET A 1 40.91 10.39 16.15
C MET A 1 40.37 11.62 16.85
N LYS A 2 39.28 12.24 16.33
CA LYS A 2 38.69 13.45 16.93
C LYS A 2 37.74 13.11 18.07
N ALA A 3 38.06 13.57 19.27
CA ALA A 3 37.32 13.29 20.50
C ALA A 3 36.49 14.50 20.95
N ALA A 4 35.19 14.29 21.18
CA ALA A 4 34.31 15.20 21.87
C ALA A 4 34.32 14.90 23.36
N ILE A 5 34.44 15.95 24.18
CA ILE A 5 34.34 15.85 25.63
C ILE A 5 32.95 16.32 26.03
N TYR A 6 32.18 15.50 26.74
CA TYR A 6 30.88 15.87 27.28
C TYR A 6 30.94 15.97 28.80
N THR A 7 30.58 17.14 29.34
CA THR A 7 30.51 17.39 30.79
C THR A 7 29.13 17.91 31.20
N ARG A 8 28.71 17.56 32.42
CA ARG A 8 27.41 17.97 32.96
C ARG A 8 27.43 18.10 34.48
N VAL A 9 26.70 19.08 35.01
CA VAL A 9 26.41 19.25 36.44
C VAL A 9 24.91 19.53 36.63
N SER A 10 24.26 18.76 37.50
CA SER A 10 22.86 19.02 37.90
C SER A 10 22.80 20.01 39.06
N THR A 11 21.82 20.90 39.05
CA THR A 11 21.56 21.92 40.07
C THR A 11 21.09 21.38 41.44
N ASP A 12 20.69 20.10 41.52
CA ASP A 12 20.02 19.53 42.71
C ASP A 12 20.94 19.14 43.89
N GLY A 13 22.25 19.37 43.82
CA GLY A 13 23.19 18.90 44.84
C GLY A 13 24.29 19.91 45.16
N GLN A 14 23.97 20.95 45.94
CA GLN A 14 24.92 21.97 46.38
C GLN A 14 26.14 21.42 47.16
N ALA A 15 26.11 20.15 47.60
CA ALA A 15 27.23 19.50 48.31
C ALA A 15 28.27 18.80 47.39
N GLU A 16 27.96 18.52 46.11
CA GLU A 16 28.92 17.91 45.16
C GLU A 16 29.64 18.93 44.26
N VAL A 17 29.26 20.22 44.35
CA VAL A 17 29.71 21.28 43.44
C VAL A 17 31.19 21.63 43.62
N GLU A 18 31.78 21.43 44.81
CA GLU A 18 33.20 21.74 45.06
C GLU A 18 34.19 20.70 44.51
N PHE A 19 33.79 19.44 44.29
CA PHE A 19 34.71 18.35 43.88
C PHE A 19 34.43 17.72 42.51
N ASN A 20 33.28 18.00 41.88
CA ASN A 20 32.86 17.41 40.59
C ASN A 20 32.36 18.46 39.58
N SER A 21 32.95 19.66 39.58
CA SER A 21 32.63 20.71 38.61
C SER A 21 32.86 20.23 37.15
N CYS A 22 32.20 20.87 36.18
CA CYS A 22 32.44 20.60 34.75
C CYS A 22 33.92 20.71 34.40
N GLU A 23 34.63 21.66 35.00
CA GLU A 23 36.07 21.87 34.81
C GLU A 23 36.89 20.69 35.35
N THR A 24 36.57 20.16 36.54
CA THR A 24 37.26 18.98 37.07
C THR A 24 37.03 17.74 36.20
N GLN A 25 35.83 17.58 35.65
CA GLN A 25 35.52 16.50 34.71
C GLN A 25 36.32 16.65 33.41
N GLU A 26 36.37 17.85 32.85
CA GLU A 26 37.14 18.17 31.65
C GLU A 26 38.64 17.89 31.86
N ILE A 27 39.22 18.37 32.96
CA ILE A 27 40.64 18.17 33.29
C ILE A 27 40.97 16.68 33.30
N LYS A 28 40.17 15.86 33.98
CA LYS A 28 40.41 14.40 34.04
C LYS A 28 40.29 13.72 32.68
N ILE A 29 39.33 14.13 31.84
CA ILE A 29 39.16 13.59 30.49
C ILE A 29 40.33 14.04 29.59
N ARG A 30 40.79 15.29 29.71
CA ARG A 30 41.96 15.79 28.99
C ARG A 30 43.23 15.06 29.41
N SER A 31 43.45 14.82 30.70
CA SER A 31 44.58 14.03 31.18
C SER A 31 44.54 12.60 30.62
N PHE A 32 43.36 11.99 30.52
CA PHE A 32 43.20 10.69 29.87
C PHE A 32 43.54 10.76 28.38
N ILE A 33 43.07 11.77 27.65
CA ILE A 33 43.39 11.96 26.23
C ILE A 33 44.89 12.16 26.02
N SER A 34 45.55 12.98 26.84
CA SER A 34 47.00 13.21 26.77
C SER A 34 47.83 11.96 27.06
N SER A 35 47.26 10.96 27.76
CA SER A 35 47.92 9.68 27.98
C SER A 35 47.81 8.71 26.79
N GLN A 36 47.05 9.07 25.75
CA GLN A 36 46.80 8.27 24.56
C GLN A 36 47.42 8.94 23.33
N ASN A 37 48.14 8.18 22.51
CA ASN A 37 48.90 8.74 21.39
C ASN A 37 48.04 9.14 20.17
N ASP A 38 46.79 8.67 20.09
CA ASP A 38 45.97 8.75 18.87
C ASP A 38 44.68 9.60 19.03
N LEU A 39 44.55 10.39 20.09
CA LEU A 39 43.33 11.13 20.42
C LEU A 39 43.58 12.65 20.46
N GLU A 40 42.77 13.40 19.72
CA GLU A 40 42.82 14.86 19.66
C GLU A 40 41.46 15.44 20.08
N VAL A 41 41.46 16.45 20.94
CA VAL A 41 40.23 17.10 21.41
C VAL A 41 39.66 17.98 20.29
N TYR A 42 38.47 17.64 19.80
CA TYR A 42 37.74 18.47 18.84
C TYR A 42 37.04 19.64 19.53
N LYS A 43 36.18 19.33 20.51
CA LYS A 43 35.35 20.32 21.21
C LYS A 43 34.87 19.78 22.56
N VAL A 44 34.64 20.70 23.49
CA VAL A 44 34.03 20.43 24.80
C VAL A 44 32.59 20.91 24.77
N TYR A 45 31.67 20.01 25.13
CA TYR A 45 30.24 20.24 25.23
C TYR A 45 29.86 20.20 26.70
N SER A 46 29.35 21.30 27.23
CA SER A 46 29.11 21.47 28.67
C SER A 46 27.69 21.93 28.93
N ASP A 47 26.89 21.08 29.58
CA ASP A 47 25.52 21.41 30.01
C ASP A 47 25.52 21.71 31.53
N GLN A 48 25.51 22.99 31.90
CA GLN A 48 25.40 23.44 33.30
C GLN A 48 23.93 23.61 33.70
N GLY A 49 23.51 23.00 34.81
CA GLY A 49 22.16 23.15 35.36
C GLY A 49 21.08 22.31 34.67
N TYR A 50 21.47 21.35 33.82
CA TYR A 50 20.53 20.47 33.14
C TYR A 50 20.42 19.09 33.83
N SER A 51 19.18 18.61 33.94
CA SER A 51 18.87 17.28 34.48
C SER A 51 19.31 16.17 33.54
N GLY A 52 19.82 15.08 34.12
CA GLY A 52 20.22 13.84 33.42
C GLY A 52 19.06 13.03 32.80
N ALA A 53 17.81 13.51 32.90
CA ALA A 53 16.60 12.73 32.63
C ALA A 53 16.12 12.71 31.17
N ASN A 54 16.59 13.63 30.32
CA ASN A 54 16.25 13.71 28.89
C ASN A 54 17.46 14.11 28.02
N ILE A 55 17.41 13.84 26.71
CA ILE A 55 18.47 14.18 25.73
C ILE A 55 18.31 15.61 25.16
N ASP A 56 17.19 16.28 25.42
CA ASP A 56 16.88 17.60 24.88
C ASP A 56 17.62 18.72 25.65
N ARG A 57 18.92 18.86 25.37
CA ARG A 57 19.83 19.82 26.00
C ARG A 57 20.70 20.51 24.95
N PRO A 58 21.03 21.80 25.10
CA PRO A 58 21.73 22.56 24.07
C PRO A 58 23.08 21.96 23.67
N ALA A 59 23.96 21.64 24.61
CA ALA A 59 25.30 21.14 24.28
C ALA A 59 25.26 19.68 23.79
N MET A 60 24.30 18.89 24.29
CA MET A 60 24.07 17.53 23.81
C MET A 60 23.55 17.51 22.36
N GLN A 61 22.60 18.39 22.00
CA GLN A 61 22.10 18.48 20.62
C GLN A 61 23.18 18.97 19.66
N GLU A 62 23.97 19.97 20.07
CA GLU A 62 25.10 20.46 19.29
C GLU A 62 26.13 19.35 19.01
N MET A 63 26.46 18.54 20.03
CA MET A 63 27.34 17.38 19.88
C MET A 63 26.77 16.36 18.88
N LEU A 64 25.47 16.07 18.96
CA LEU A 64 24.82 15.13 18.06
C LEU A 64 24.81 15.64 16.60
N ASP A 65 24.67 16.94 16.39
CA ASP A 65 24.75 17.54 15.06
C ASP A 65 26.17 17.49 14.48
N ASP A 66 27.20 17.72 15.30
CA ASP A 66 28.59 17.58 14.86
C ASP A 66 28.99 16.11 14.60
N ILE A 67 28.37 15.15 15.30
CA ILE A 67 28.48 13.71 15.00
C ILE A 67 27.83 13.39 13.65
N ARG A 68 26.62 13.90 13.38
CA ARG A 68 25.93 13.71 12.09
C ARG A 68 26.69 14.28 10.91
N GLN A 69 27.47 15.33 11.15
CA GLN A 69 28.36 15.96 10.15
C GLN A 69 29.71 15.22 10.00
N GLY A 70 29.94 14.13 10.73
CA GLY A 70 31.16 13.33 10.65
C GLY A 70 32.42 14.02 11.21
N LYS A 71 32.25 15.06 12.05
CA LYS A 71 33.38 15.82 12.62
C LYS A 71 34.01 15.16 13.84
N ILE A 72 33.31 14.22 14.46
CA ILE A 72 33.67 13.54 15.72
C ILE A 72 33.74 12.05 15.47
N ASN A 73 34.74 11.38 16.05
CA ASN A 73 34.94 9.93 15.97
C ASN A 73 34.86 9.24 17.34
N ASN A 74 35.03 10.01 18.43
CA ASN A 74 34.94 9.51 19.80
C ASN A 74 34.18 10.49 20.67
N VAL A 75 33.31 9.98 21.55
CA VAL A 75 32.64 10.75 22.60
C VAL A 75 33.13 10.27 23.95
N MET A 76 33.59 11.20 24.78
CA MET A 76 34.12 10.92 26.11
C MET A 76 33.30 11.60 27.20
N SER A 77 33.05 10.87 28.28
CA SER A 77 32.43 11.40 29.49
C SER A 77 33.15 10.89 30.72
N TYR A 78 33.02 11.62 31.83
CA TYR A 78 33.65 11.23 33.09
C TYR A 78 33.06 9.92 33.64
N LYS A 79 31.73 9.79 33.55
CA LYS A 79 30.89 8.64 33.93
C LYS A 79 29.69 8.56 33.00
N ILE A 80 29.08 7.38 32.85
CA ILE A 80 27.87 7.19 32.04
C ILE A 80 26.73 8.11 32.52
N ASP A 81 26.58 8.28 33.83
CA ASP A 81 25.54 9.14 34.43
C ASP A 81 25.68 10.63 34.09
N ARG A 82 26.88 11.07 33.64
CA ARG A 82 27.13 12.43 33.15
C ARG A 82 26.51 12.61 31.77
N LEU A 83 26.58 11.59 30.91
CA LEU A 83 25.88 11.56 29.63
C LEU A 83 24.36 11.51 29.84
N THR A 84 23.86 10.49 30.53
CA THR A 84 22.42 10.34 30.82
C THR A 84 22.15 9.41 32.00
N ARG A 85 21.07 9.68 32.75
CA ARG A 85 20.56 8.83 33.83
C ARG A 85 19.49 7.85 33.35
N SER A 86 18.98 8.00 32.13
CA SER A 86 17.96 7.13 31.53
C SER A 86 18.64 6.02 30.71
N PRO A 87 18.47 4.72 31.06
CA PRO A 87 19.00 3.62 30.26
C PRO A 87 18.47 3.63 28.82
N LYS A 88 17.22 4.05 28.63
CA LYS A 88 16.61 4.21 27.30
C LYS A 88 17.32 5.28 26.48
N ASP A 89 17.64 6.41 27.10
CA ASP A 89 18.30 7.52 26.43
C ASP A 89 19.75 7.15 26.11
N PHE A 90 20.40 6.41 27.02
CA PHE A 90 21.74 5.88 26.80
C PHE A 90 21.76 4.98 25.56
N TYR A 91 20.78 4.08 25.45
CA TYR A 91 20.64 3.24 24.26
C TYR A 91 20.48 4.07 22.97
N GLN A 92 19.59 5.06 22.97
CA GLN A 92 19.37 5.91 21.79
C GLN A 92 20.65 6.65 21.37
N LEU A 93 21.44 7.13 22.33
CA LEU A 93 22.72 7.79 22.06
C LEU A 93 23.74 6.82 21.45
N ILE A 94 23.89 5.62 22.02
CA ILE A 94 24.82 4.60 21.49
C ILE A 94 24.42 4.18 20.07
N GLU A 95 23.13 4.02 19.77
CA GLU A 95 22.65 3.70 18.42
C GLU A 95 23.02 4.80 17.40
N VAL A 96 22.87 6.08 17.78
CA VAL A 96 23.28 7.21 16.93
C VAL A 96 24.79 7.22 16.72
N PHE A 97 25.57 6.95 17.77
CA PHE A 97 27.03 6.90 17.67
C PHE A 97 27.49 5.81 16.70
N GLU A 98 26.91 4.61 16.78
CA GLU A 98 27.25 3.51 15.86
C GLU A 98 26.88 3.78 14.41
N GLN A 99 25.70 4.36 14.15
CA GLN A 99 25.29 4.74 12.80
C GLN A 99 26.30 5.69 12.13
N HIS A 100 27.05 6.46 12.92
CA HIS A 100 28.05 7.42 12.45
C HIS A 100 29.49 6.97 12.72
N ASN A 101 29.73 5.69 13.06
CA ASN A 101 31.04 5.14 13.39
C ASN A 101 31.79 5.89 14.51
N VAL A 102 31.05 6.34 15.52
CA VAL A 102 31.57 7.02 16.71
C VAL A 102 31.64 6.04 17.88
N SER A 103 32.76 5.99 18.59
CA SER A 103 32.88 5.18 19.81
C SER A 103 32.64 6.01 21.07
N PHE A 104 32.15 5.38 22.14
CA PHE A 104 31.89 6.02 23.42
C PHE A 104 32.78 5.46 24.52
N ILE A 105 33.39 6.36 25.31
CA ILE A 105 34.31 6.02 26.40
C ILE A 105 33.89 6.74 27.69
N SER A 106 33.70 5.96 28.76
CA SER A 106 33.58 6.44 30.14
C SER A 106 34.95 6.33 30.83
N VAL A 107 35.53 7.48 31.20
CA VAL A 107 36.92 7.56 31.68
C VAL A 107 37.11 6.84 33.02
N THR A 108 36.15 6.92 33.94
CA THR A 108 36.31 6.30 35.28
C THR A 108 35.77 4.88 35.38
N GLU A 109 34.77 4.51 34.59
CA GLU A 109 34.14 3.19 34.66
C GLU A 109 34.82 2.16 33.73
N ARG A 110 35.87 2.56 33.01
CA ARG A 110 36.55 1.77 31.95
C ARG A 110 35.56 1.13 30.98
N PHE A 111 34.46 1.83 30.71
CA PHE A 111 33.46 1.39 29.77
C PHE A 111 33.81 1.94 28.39
N ASP A 112 34.28 1.05 27.52
CA ASP A 112 34.68 1.38 26.16
C ASP A 112 33.94 0.46 25.18
N THR A 113 33.07 1.06 24.37
CA THR A 113 32.26 0.33 23.37
C THR A 113 33.10 -0.31 22.26
N SER A 114 34.39 0.04 22.14
CA SER A 114 35.34 -0.59 21.22
C SER A 114 35.92 -1.91 21.75
N THR A 115 35.76 -2.22 23.04
CA THR A 115 36.27 -3.45 23.66
C THR A 115 35.24 -4.59 23.64
N PRO A 116 35.66 -5.87 23.62
CA PRO A 116 34.73 -7.01 23.71
C PRO A 116 33.79 -6.96 24.93
N SER A 117 34.30 -6.57 26.10
CA SER A 117 33.50 -6.47 27.34
C SER A 117 32.54 -5.29 27.32
N GLY A 118 32.94 -4.13 26.76
CA GLY A 118 32.02 -3.01 26.56
C GLY A 118 30.93 -3.32 25.54
N ARG A 119 31.26 -4.04 24.46
CA ARG A 119 30.26 -4.56 23.51
C ARG A 119 29.27 -5.53 24.16
N LEU A 120 29.71 -6.38 25.08
CA LEU A 120 28.84 -7.30 25.83
C LEU A 120 27.85 -6.52 26.72
N LEU A 121 28.34 -5.61 27.56
CA LEU A 121 27.48 -4.83 28.45
C LEU A 121 26.52 -3.91 27.64
N ARG A 122 26.97 -3.38 26.50
CA ARG A 122 26.07 -2.74 25.51
C ARG A 122 24.94 -3.69 25.09
N ASN A 123 25.26 -4.90 24.62
CA ASN A 123 24.25 -5.87 24.18
C ASN A 123 23.25 -6.22 25.29
N ILE A 124 23.71 -6.32 26.53
CA ILE A 124 22.83 -6.53 27.69
C ILE A 124 21.88 -5.32 27.89
N MET A 125 22.38 -4.09 27.75
CA MET A 125 21.51 -2.91 27.81
C MET A 125 20.49 -2.86 26.65
N LEU A 126 20.87 -3.34 25.46
CA LEU A 126 19.95 -3.49 24.31
C LEU A 126 18.80 -4.44 24.65
N THR A 127 19.11 -5.61 25.23
CA THR A 127 18.10 -6.61 25.58
C THR A 127 17.17 -6.09 26.67
N PHE A 128 17.66 -5.31 27.65
CA PHE A 128 16.82 -4.68 28.66
C PHE A 128 15.86 -3.64 28.08
N GLY A 129 16.30 -2.80 27.13
CA GLY A 129 15.43 -1.83 26.47
C GLY A 129 14.34 -2.51 25.62
N GLN A 130 14.66 -3.65 25.00
CA GLN A 130 13.67 -4.48 24.32
C GLN A 130 12.69 -5.13 25.31
N PHE A 131 13.21 -5.70 26.41
CA PHE A 131 12.43 -6.33 27.47
C PHE A 131 11.40 -5.36 28.09
N GLU A 132 11.79 -4.11 28.40
CA GLU A 132 10.86 -3.10 28.91
C GLU A 132 9.75 -2.75 27.90
N ARG A 133 10.06 -2.68 26.59
CA ARG A 133 9.05 -2.47 25.55
C ARG A 133 8.05 -3.63 25.48
N GLU A 134 8.53 -4.86 25.65
CA GLU A 134 7.70 -6.06 25.69
C GLU A 134 6.82 -6.09 26.94
N LEU A 135 7.36 -5.75 28.11
CA LEU A 135 6.60 -5.61 29.36
C LEU A 135 5.52 -4.53 29.28
N ILE A 136 5.83 -3.37 28.70
CA ILE A 136 4.83 -2.30 28.49
C ILE A 136 3.72 -2.82 27.56
N SER A 137 4.09 -3.51 26.49
CA SER A 137 3.13 -4.10 25.55
C SER A 137 2.25 -5.14 26.22
N GLU A 138 2.80 -5.97 27.12
CA GLU A 138 2.05 -6.90 27.96
C GLU A 138 1.05 -6.18 28.87
N ARG A 139 1.50 -5.18 29.65
CA ARG A 139 0.61 -4.39 30.52
C ARG A 139 -0.51 -3.69 29.75
N ILE A 140 -0.22 -3.20 28.53
CA ILE A 140 -1.24 -2.58 27.67
C ILE A 140 -2.26 -3.64 27.23
N ARG A 141 -1.79 -4.84 26.82
CA ARG A 141 -2.67 -5.96 26.44
C ARG A 141 -3.59 -6.36 27.58
N ASP A 142 -3.07 -6.44 28.80
CA ASP A 142 -3.86 -6.79 29.99
C ASP A 142 -4.89 -5.71 30.30
N LYS A 143 -4.48 -4.44 30.28
CA LYS A 143 -5.42 -3.31 30.43
C LYS A 143 -6.51 -3.32 29.36
N MET A 144 -6.20 -3.65 28.11
CA MET A 144 -7.18 -3.76 27.03
C MET A 144 -8.14 -4.94 27.24
N ALA A 145 -7.64 -6.07 27.72
CA ALA A 145 -8.46 -7.24 28.04
C ALA A 145 -9.43 -6.94 29.21
N GLU A 146 -8.94 -6.30 30.28
CA GLU A 146 -9.79 -5.87 31.39
C GLU A 146 -10.83 -4.83 30.96
N ARG A 147 -10.46 -3.86 30.13
CA ARG A 147 -11.39 -2.87 29.58
C ARG A 147 -12.49 -3.54 28.74
N ALA A 148 -12.14 -4.52 27.91
CA ALA A 148 -13.12 -5.30 27.16
C ALA A 148 -14.06 -6.08 28.08
N LYS A 149 -13.52 -6.73 29.13
CA LYS A 149 -14.33 -7.42 30.15
C LYS A 149 -15.31 -6.49 30.86
N LYS A 150 -14.88 -5.24 31.13
CA LYS A 150 -15.74 -4.19 31.69
C LYS A 150 -16.75 -3.62 30.68
N GLY A 151 -16.79 -4.11 29.44
CA GLY A 151 -17.72 -3.62 28.42
C GLY A 151 -17.35 -2.22 27.87
N MET A 152 -16.12 -1.77 28.05
CA MET A 152 -15.65 -0.51 27.49
C MET A 152 -15.16 -0.70 26.06
N TRP A 153 -15.45 0.28 25.19
CA TRP A 153 -14.90 0.29 23.84
C TRP A 153 -13.38 0.44 23.87
N ASN A 154 -12.70 -0.56 23.32
CA ASN A 154 -11.26 -0.50 23.11
C ASN A 154 -10.96 0.45 21.95
N SER A 155 -9.91 1.26 22.12
CA SER A 155 -9.60 2.41 21.26
C SER A 155 -9.62 2.10 19.76
N GLY A 156 -9.99 3.09 18.93
CA GLY A 156 -10.05 2.97 17.47
C GLY A 156 -10.98 4.02 16.86
N THR A 157 -11.27 3.87 15.57
CA THR A 157 -12.27 4.70 14.87
C THR A 157 -13.65 4.41 15.45
N THR A 158 -14.38 5.45 15.85
CA THR A 158 -15.74 5.31 16.40
C THR A 158 -16.66 4.65 15.37
N PRO A 159 -17.39 3.58 15.71
CA PRO A 159 -18.39 2.98 14.84
C PRO A 159 -19.45 4.00 14.39
N PHE A 160 -20.01 3.81 13.20
CA PHE A 160 -21.12 4.64 12.69
C PHE A 160 -22.35 4.44 13.57
N GLY A 161 -23.17 5.47 13.80
CA GLY A 161 -24.29 5.40 14.74
C GLY A 161 -23.91 5.78 16.18
N TYR A 162 -22.61 5.88 16.49
CA TYR A 162 -22.12 6.26 17.81
C TYR A 162 -21.14 7.43 17.73
N ARG A 163 -21.14 8.25 18.79
CA ARG A 163 -20.14 9.27 19.08
C ARG A 163 -19.33 8.84 20.31
N ARG A 164 -18.07 9.25 20.37
CA ARG A 164 -17.20 8.97 21.52
C ARG A 164 -17.18 10.17 22.46
N GLU A 165 -17.59 9.96 23.70
CA GLU A 165 -17.58 10.98 24.75
C GLU A 165 -17.12 10.32 26.05
N ASN A 166 -16.18 10.94 26.77
CA ASN A 166 -15.62 10.40 28.03
C ASN A 166 -15.16 8.93 27.97
N LYS A 167 -14.61 8.51 26.83
CA LYS A 167 -14.18 7.12 26.54
C LYS A 167 -15.33 6.10 26.47
N MET A 168 -16.58 6.55 26.40
CA MET A 168 -17.77 5.74 26.17
C MET A 168 -18.35 5.99 24.77
N LEU A 169 -19.15 5.05 24.28
CA LEU A 169 -19.92 5.20 23.03
C LEU A 169 -21.34 5.64 23.40
N ILE A 170 -21.73 6.80 22.87
CA ILE A 170 -23.08 7.36 23.02
C ILE A 170 -23.75 7.35 21.66
N ILE A 171 -25.04 7.05 21.61
CA ILE A 171 -25.80 6.99 20.36
C ILE A 171 -25.86 8.39 19.72
N GLU A 172 -25.51 8.44 18.44
CA GLU A 172 -25.74 9.61 17.59
C GLU A 172 -27.06 9.42 16.86
N SER A 173 -28.13 10.11 17.28
CA SER A 173 -29.49 9.86 16.81
C SER A 173 -29.62 9.83 15.28
N LYS A 174 -29.01 10.80 14.59
CA LYS A 174 -29.05 10.90 13.12
C LYS A 174 -28.38 9.71 12.42
N GLU A 175 -27.22 9.28 12.90
CA GLU A 175 -26.52 8.13 12.33
C GLU A 175 -27.21 6.81 12.70
N ALA A 176 -27.76 6.72 13.92
CA ALA A 176 -28.45 5.55 14.44
C ALA A 176 -29.76 5.25 13.70
N GLU A 177 -30.52 6.28 13.30
CA GLU A 177 -31.68 6.12 12.43
C GLU A 177 -31.33 5.49 11.09
N ILE A 178 -30.19 5.89 10.49
CA ILE A 178 -29.70 5.30 9.25
C ILE A 178 -29.33 3.83 9.47
N VAL A 179 -28.70 3.50 10.61
CA VAL A 179 -28.39 2.10 10.96
C VAL A 179 -29.66 1.27 11.10
N ARG A 180 -30.69 1.76 11.82
CA ARG A 180 -31.98 1.05 11.94
C ARG A 180 -32.61 0.80 10.58
N HIS A 181 -32.69 1.84 9.75
CA HIS A 181 -33.20 1.73 8.39
C HIS A 181 -32.40 0.72 7.54
N ILE A 182 -31.08 0.65 7.67
CA ILE A 182 -30.26 -0.38 7.00
C ILE A 182 -30.70 -1.79 7.39
N TYR A 183 -30.92 -2.06 8.68
CA TYR A 183 -31.36 -3.37 9.16
C TYR A 183 -32.78 -3.68 8.67
N ASP A 184 -33.72 -2.74 8.78
CA ASP A 184 -35.12 -2.93 8.40
C ASP A 184 -35.26 -3.24 6.90
N THR A 185 -34.64 -2.43 6.05
CA THR A 185 -34.64 -2.64 4.60
C THR A 185 -33.92 -3.94 4.24
N TYR A 186 -32.83 -4.29 4.93
CA TYR A 186 -32.10 -5.52 4.64
C TYR A 186 -32.89 -6.78 5.01
N VAL A 187 -33.55 -6.79 6.18
CA VAL A 187 -34.38 -7.91 6.63
C VAL A 187 -35.60 -8.08 5.71
N SER A 188 -36.19 -6.97 5.24
CA SER A 188 -37.35 -6.99 4.34
C SER A 188 -37.01 -7.44 2.92
N THR A 189 -35.92 -6.92 2.34
CA THR A 189 -35.54 -7.18 0.93
C THR A 189 -34.60 -8.37 0.75
N GLY A 190 -33.88 -8.73 1.81
CA GLY A 190 -32.78 -9.68 1.77
C GLY A 190 -31.63 -9.28 0.83
N SER A 191 -31.49 -8.00 0.44
CA SER A 191 -30.54 -7.56 -0.60
C SER A 191 -29.76 -6.29 -0.30
N LEU A 192 -28.43 -6.41 -0.17
CA LEU A 192 -27.50 -5.28 0.00
C LEU A 192 -27.64 -4.21 -1.09
N ILE A 193 -27.88 -4.61 -2.34
CA ILE A 193 -28.03 -3.67 -3.47
C ILE A 193 -29.33 -2.88 -3.34
N ALA A 194 -30.39 -3.50 -2.84
CA ALA A 194 -31.66 -2.80 -2.60
C ALA A 194 -31.48 -1.74 -1.50
N VAL A 195 -30.84 -2.12 -0.39
CA VAL A 195 -30.48 -1.19 0.71
C VAL A 195 -29.64 -0.03 0.19
N TYR A 196 -28.60 -0.31 -0.61
CA TYR A 196 -27.76 0.74 -1.21
C TYR A 196 -28.57 1.72 -2.07
N LYS A 197 -29.50 1.20 -2.88
CA LYS A 197 -30.32 2.01 -3.77
C LYS A 197 -31.25 2.91 -2.98
N GLU A 198 -31.94 2.37 -1.98
CA GLU A 198 -32.86 3.11 -1.11
C GLU A 198 -32.15 4.22 -0.35
N LEU A 199 -30.99 3.92 0.27
CA LEU A 199 -30.15 4.93 0.93
C LEU A 199 -29.69 6.04 -0.02
N LYS A 200 -29.38 5.70 -1.28
CA LYS A 200 -28.98 6.67 -2.30
C LYS A 200 -30.15 7.57 -2.72
N ASP A 201 -31.32 6.98 -2.93
CA ASP A 201 -32.55 7.69 -3.31
C ASP A 201 -33.01 8.64 -2.19
N GLU A 202 -32.87 8.22 -0.93
CA GLU A 202 -33.16 9.03 0.27
C GLU A 202 -32.04 10.01 0.66
N LYS A 203 -30.93 10.06 -0.10
CA LYS A 203 -29.76 10.93 0.16
C LYS A 203 -29.15 10.74 1.57
N LYS A 204 -29.18 9.50 2.09
CA LYS A 204 -28.54 9.12 3.36
C LYS A 204 -27.07 8.79 3.12
N PHE A 205 -26.17 9.57 3.72
CA PHE A 205 -24.73 9.44 3.54
C PHE A 205 -24.02 8.97 4.82
N TYR A 206 -22.82 8.42 4.62
CA TYR A 206 -21.85 8.18 5.68
C TYR A 206 -21.21 9.50 6.14
N ARG A 207 -20.36 9.43 7.18
CA ARG A 207 -19.55 10.57 7.64
C ARG A 207 -18.81 11.25 6.50
N LYS A 208 -18.74 12.59 6.58
CA LYS A 208 -18.11 13.47 5.57
C LYS A 208 -18.77 13.40 4.18
N GLY A 209 -20.06 13.06 4.11
CA GLY A 209 -20.82 13.04 2.85
C GLY A 209 -20.45 11.89 1.92
N LEU A 210 -19.74 10.87 2.40
CA LEU A 210 -19.35 9.72 1.59
C LEU A 210 -20.52 8.76 1.41
N PRO A 211 -20.64 8.03 0.28
CA PRO A 211 -21.70 7.06 0.10
C PRO A 211 -21.54 5.85 1.05
N LEU A 212 -22.67 5.30 1.50
CA LEU A 212 -22.76 4.03 2.21
C LEU A 212 -22.62 2.87 1.21
N THR A 213 -21.40 2.54 0.80
CA THR A 213 -21.16 1.44 -0.16
C THR A 213 -21.62 0.08 0.38
N ASN A 214 -21.89 -0.88 -0.51
CA ASN A 214 -22.23 -2.26 -0.13
C ASN A 214 -21.29 -2.88 0.91
N THR A 215 -19.98 -2.59 0.84
CA THR A 215 -18.98 -3.06 1.81
C THR A 215 -19.17 -2.46 3.20
N ARG A 216 -19.57 -1.19 3.29
CA ARG A 216 -19.87 -0.53 4.56
C ARG A 216 -21.18 -1.03 5.15
N ILE A 217 -22.20 -1.21 4.31
CA ILE A 217 -23.49 -1.79 4.71
C ILE A 217 -23.25 -3.20 5.26
N GLU A 218 -22.47 -4.03 4.58
CA GLU A 218 -22.10 -5.37 5.04
C GLU A 218 -21.33 -5.34 6.37
N TYR A 219 -20.39 -4.41 6.53
CA TYR A 219 -19.69 -4.22 7.81
C TYR A 219 -20.66 -3.85 8.94
N ILE A 220 -21.60 -2.93 8.68
CA ILE A 220 -22.61 -2.51 9.66
C ILE A 220 -23.46 -3.73 10.07
N LEU A 221 -24.01 -4.46 9.11
CA LEU A 221 -24.89 -5.60 9.36
C LEU A 221 -24.22 -6.73 10.15
N ARG A 222 -22.91 -6.94 9.99
CA ARG A 222 -22.13 -7.99 10.68
C ARG A 222 -21.61 -7.59 12.06
N ASN A 223 -21.56 -6.30 12.36
CA ASN A 223 -20.92 -5.84 13.57
C ASN A 223 -21.84 -6.03 14.78
N ILE A 224 -21.46 -6.94 15.69
CA ILE A 224 -22.24 -7.23 16.90
C ILE A 224 -22.35 -6.02 17.85
N LEU A 225 -21.52 -4.99 17.66
CA LEU A 225 -21.56 -3.77 18.45
C LEU A 225 -22.93 -3.09 18.47
N TYR A 226 -23.71 -3.18 17.40
CA TYR A 226 -25.05 -2.60 17.34
C TYR A 226 -26.06 -3.25 18.30
N THR A 227 -25.76 -4.44 18.83
CA THR A 227 -26.57 -5.16 19.82
C THR A 227 -26.18 -4.87 21.28
N GLY A 228 -25.26 -3.92 21.52
CA GLY A 228 -24.79 -3.61 22.88
C GLY A 228 -23.71 -4.57 23.40
N LYS A 229 -23.05 -5.33 22.51
CA LYS A 229 -21.96 -6.27 22.84
C LYS A 229 -20.63 -5.77 22.26
N ILE A 230 -19.51 -6.21 22.81
CA ILE A 230 -18.16 -5.85 22.32
C ILE A 230 -17.36 -7.12 22.06
N THR A 231 -16.63 -7.15 20.95
CA THR A 231 -15.71 -8.23 20.61
C THR A 231 -14.28 -7.90 21.04
N TYR A 232 -13.56 -8.90 21.52
CA TYR A 232 -12.14 -8.84 21.79
C TYR A 232 -11.44 -10.07 21.21
N LYS A 233 -10.35 -9.85 20.47
CA LYS A 233 -9.58 -10.91 19.76
C LYS A 233 -10.47 -11.83 18.92
N ASP A 234 -11.46 -11.25 18.23
CA ASP A 234 -12.35 -11.91 17.27
C ASP A 234 -13.11 -13.16 17.76
N SER A 235 -13.13 -13.41 19.07
CA SER A 235 -13.68 -14.64 19.66
C SER A 235 -14.40 -14.40 20.98
N LEU A 236 -13.92 -13.44 21.79
CA LEU A 236 -14.51 -13.14 23.10
C LEU A 236 -15.55 -12.04 22.96
N ILE A 237 -16.78 -12.34 23.36
CA ILE A 237 -17.91 -11.41 23.31
C ILE A 237 -18.28 -11.03 24.75
N TYR A 238 -18.26 -9.73 25.04
CA TYR A 238 -18.63 -9.17 26.34
C TYR A 238 -19.85 -8.27 26.20
N LYS A 239 -20.62 -8.10 27.28
CA LYS A 239 -21.69 -7.10 27.33
C LYS A 239 -21.05 -5.71 27.39
N GLY A 240 -21.40 -4.84 26.44
CA GLY A 240 -20.94 -3.46 26.39
C GLY A 240 -21.70 -2.57 27.39
N ILE A 241 -21.07 -1.46 27.78
CA ILE A 241 -21.70 -0.39 28.57
C ILE A 241 -22.60 0.48 27.67
N HIS A 242 -22.31 0.51 26.36
CA HIS A 242 -23.04 1.34 25.41
C HIS A 242 -24.45 0.79 25.13
N GLU A 243 -25.36 1.71 24.86
CA GLU A 243 -26.74 1.37 24.52
C GLU A 243 -26.82 0.73 23.11
N ALA A 244 -27.67 -0.28 22.97
CA ALA A 244 -27.87 -0.96 21.69
C ALA A 244 -28.71 -0.12 20.73
N ILE A 245 -28.30 0.00 19.48
CA ILE A 245 -29.10 0.65 18.42
C ILE A 245 -30.14 -0.33 17.85
N ILE A 246 -29.81 -1.63 17.84
CA ILE A 246 -30.56 -2.70 17.20
C ILE A 246 -30.83 -3.82 18.21
N SER A 247 -32.02 -4.43 18.12
CA SER A 247 -32.37 -5.59 18.95
C SER A 247 -31.60 -6.85 18.53
N GLU A 248 -31.35 -7.74 19.49
CA GLU A 248 -30.66 -9.00 19.22
C GLU A 248 -31.41 -9.86 18.19
N MET A 249 -32.74 -9.88 18.25
CA MET A 249 -33.58 -10.58 17.27
C MET A 249 -33.39 -10.06 15.84
N LEU A 250 -33.38 -8.74 15.64
CA LEU A 250 -33.21 -8.15 14.30
C LEU A 250 -31.80 -8.43 13.76
N PHE A 251 -30.80 -8.42 14.63
CA PHE A 251 -29.43 -8.76 14.26
C PHE A 251 -29.30 -10.23 13.84
N GLU A 252 -29.89 -11.15 14.60
CA GLU A 252 -29.88 -12.58 14.27
C GLU A 252 -30.55 -12.89 12.94
N GLU A 253 -31.70 -12.26 12.65
CA GLU A 253 -32.37 -12.41 11.35
C GLU A 253 -31.50 -11.92 10.19
N ALA A 254 -30.83 -10.78 10.35
CA ALA A 254 -29.86 -10.30 9.36
C ALA A 254 -28.70 -11.30 9.17
N GLN A 255 -28.18 -11.93 10.24
CA GLN A 255 -27.14 -12.96 10.13
C GLN A 255 -27.65 -14.22 9.42
N LYS A 256 -28.87 -14.69 9.69
CA LYS A 256 -29.45 -15.85 8.99
C LYS A 256 -29.51 -15.62 7.49
N LEU A 257 -29.93 -14.43 7.05
CA LEU A 257 -29.95 -14.04 5.63
C LEU A 257 -28.55 -14.04 5.01
N HIS A 258 -27.53 -13.59 5.75
CA HIS A 258 -26.13 -13.67 5.31
C HIS A 258 -25.65 -15.12 5.13
N HIS A 259 -25.87 -15.99 6.11
CA HIS A 259 -25.43 -17.39 6.04
C HIS A 259 -26.08 -18.16 4.88
N ARG A 260 -27.36 -17.89 4.58
CA ARG A 260 -28.06 -18.47 3.41
C ARG A 260 -27.41 -18.09 2.07
N ARG A 261 -26.77 -16.92 1.98
CA ARG A 261 -26.07 -16.45 0.78
C ARG A 261 -24.68 -17.09 0.58
N PHE A 262 -24.05 -17.60 1.64
CA PHE A 262 -22.69 -18.17 1.59
C PHE A 262 -22.59 -19.58 0.97
N LYS A 263 -23.63 -20.12 0.33
CA LYS A 263 -23.49 -21.34 -0.48
C LYS A 263 -22.55 -21.08 -1.66
N VAL A 264 -21.35 -21.66 -1.60
CA VAL A 264 -20.26 -21.55 -2.57
C VAL A 264 -20.78 -21.94 -3.95
N ARG A 265 -21.10 -20.96 -4.79
CA ARG A 265 -21.24 -21.21 -6.23
C ARG A 265 -19.84 -21.48 -6.75
N LYS A 266 -19.55 -22.72 -7.16
CA LYS A 266 -18.41 -23.01 -8.03
C LYS A 266 -18.61 -22.22 -9.32
N VAL A 267 -18.07 -21.01 -9.40
CA VAL A 267 -18.06 -20.25 -10.65
C VAL A 267 -17.01 -20.89 -11.53
N GLN A 268 -17.43 -21.81 -12.41
CA GLN A 268 -16.66 -22.09 -13.60
C GLN A 268 -16.51 -20.75 -14.33
N ASN A 269 -15.31 -20.18 -14.31
CA ASN A 269 -15.02 -18.93 -15.00
C ASN A 269 -14.83 -19.27 -16.48
N TYR A 270 -15.83 -18.94 -17.30
CA TYR A 270 -15.81 -19.22 -18.74
C TYR A 270 -14.95 -18.24 -19.56
N ALA A 271 -14.47 -17.17 -18.91
CA ALA A 271 -13.63 -16.11 -19.48
C ALA A 271 -12.14 -16.47 -19.41
N LEU A 272 -11.37 -16.15 -20.46
CA LEU A 272 -9.91 -16.34 -20.51
C LEU A 272 -9.15 -15.35 -19.62
N PHE A 273 -9.65 -14.11 -19.50
CA PHE A 273 -8.97 -13.02 -18.77
C PHE A 273 -9.73 -12.52 -17.52
N PRO A 274 -10.15 -13.41 -16.59
CA PRO A 274 -10.92 -12.98 -15.42
C PRO A 274 -10.03 -12.21 -14.46
N GLY A 275 -10.42 -10.97 -14.17
CA GLY A 275 -9.71 -10.10 -13.23
C GLY A 275 -8.50 -9.37 -13.82
N SER A 276 -8.06 -9.73 -15.03
CA SER A 276 -6.95 -9.07 -15.74
C SER A 276 -7.43 -7.91 -16.62
N ILE A 277 -8.70 -7.91 -17.02
CA ILE A 277 -9.29 -6.79 -17.76
C ILE A 277 -9.66 -5.68 -16.80
N ARG A 278 -9.20 -4.45 -17.04
CA ARG A 278 -9.68 -3.24 -16.38
C ARG A 278 -10.36 -2.31 -17.37
N CYS A 279 -11.33 -1.59 -16.87
CA CYS A 279 -11.99 -0.51 -17.59
C CYS A 279 -11.05 0.70 -17.65
N LYS A 280 -10.72 1.18 -18.86
CA LYS A 280 -9.90 2.39 -19.07
C LYS A 280 -10.60 3.66 -18.56
N GLU A 281 -11.93 3.71 -18.60
CA GLU A 281 -12.71 4.88 -18.16
C GLU A 281 -12.70 5.08 -16.64
N CYS A 282 -12.77 4.01 -15.83
CA CYS A 282 -12.89 4.12 -14.36
C CYS A 282 -11.83 3.35 -13.56
N GLY A 283 -10.89 2.66 -14.21
CA GLY A 283 -9.82 1.86 -13.60
C GLY A 283 -10.29 0.60 -12.85
N SER A 284 -11.60 0.34 -12.79
CA SER A 284 -12.15 -0.83 -12.10
C SER A 284 -11.97 -2.09 -12.93
N ILE A 285 -11.72 -3.22 -12.25
CA ILE A 285 -11.64 -4.55 -12.87
C ILE A 285 -12.97 -4.88 -13.57
N MET A 286 -12.93 -5.52 -14.73
CA MET A 286 -14.09 -6.10 -15.40
C MET A 286 -14.23 -7.57 -15.00
N SER A 287 -15.41 -7.93 -14.48
CA SER A 287 -15.73 -9.28 -14.02
C SER A 287 -16.64 -9.98 -15.02
N SER A 288 -16.49 -11.30 -15.14
CA SER A 288 -17.37 -12.11 -15.98
C SER A 288 -18.76 -12.23 -15.36
N VAL A 289 -19.79 -12.01 -16.17
CA VAL A 289 -21.21 -12.19 -15.84
C VAL A 289 -21.85 -13.05 -16.92
N PHE A 290 -22.98 -13.69 -16.64
CA PHE A 290 -23.69 -14.50 -17.62
C PHE A 290 -25.16 -14.09 -17.74
N THR A 291 -25.76 -14.39 -18.88
CA THR A 291 -27.20 -14.26 -19.13
C THR A 291 -27.68 -15.53 -19.83
N ASN A 292 -28.82 -16.07 -19.40
CA ASN A 292 -29.44 -17.23 -20.04
C ASN A 292 -30.50 -16.72 -21.02
N LYS A 293 -30.51 -17.21 -22.26
CA LYS A 293 -31.57 -16.96 -23.23
C LYS A 293 -32.08 -18.29 -23.79
N PHE A 294 -33.35 -18.36 -24.15
CA PHE A 294 -33.90 -19.50 -24.87
C PHE A 294 -33.68 -19.31 -26.36
N LYS A 295 -33.08 -20.31 -27.02
CA LYS A 295 -32.90 -20.37 -28.47
C LYS A 295 -33.25 -21.77 -28.93
N ASN A 296 -34.15 -21.89 -29.91
CA ASN A 296 -34.60 -23.15 -30.49
C ASN A 296 -35.01 -24.19 -29.43
N GLY A 297 -35.86 -23.79 -28.47
CA GLY A 297 -36.34 -24.67 -27.39
C GLY A 297 -35.32 -25.05 -26.31
N ARG A 298 -34.05 -24.62 -26.43
CA ARG A 298 -32.99 -24.91 -25.46
C ARG A 298 -32.49 -23.65 -24.76
N ARG A 299 -32.11 -23.77 -23.49
CA ARG A 299 -31.52 -22.67 -22.70
C ARG A 299 -30.03 -22.57 -23.02
N VAL A 300 -29.61 -21.46 -23.63
CA VAL A 300 -28.22 -21.14 -23.96
C VAL A 300 -27.71 -20.07 -23.01
N ARG A 301 -26.48 -20.25 -22.49
CA ARG A 301 -25.82 -19.30 -21.58
C ARG A 301 -24.79 -18.46 -22.36
N TYR A 302 -24.93 -17.14 -22.29
CA TYR A 302 -24.02 -16.16 -22.88
C TYR A 302 -23.18 -15.53 -21.78
N PHE A 303 -21.88 -15.33 -22.05
CA PHE A 303 -20.94 -14.73 -21.10
C PHE A 303 -20.50 -13.34 -21.56
N TYR A 304 -20.41 -12.41 -20.60
CA TYR A 304 -20.02 -11.03 -20.83
C TYR A 304 -19.02 -10.55 -19.78
N TYR A 305 -18.13 -9.63 -20.15
CA TYR A 305 -17.36 -8.83 -19.21
C TYR A 305 -18.15 -7.57 -18.85
N ARG A 306 -18.29 -7.31 -17.54
CA ARG A 306 -18.96 -6.11 -17.01
C ARG A 306 -18.07 -5.42 -15.98
N CYS A 307 -17.99 -4.09 -16.05
CA CYS A 307 -17.23 -3.30 -15.08
C CYS A 307 -17.70 -3.57 -13.65
N SER A 308 -16.78 -3.95 -12.76
CA SER A 308 -17.09 -4.26 -11.35
C SER A 308 -17.56 -3.03 -10.58
N GLY A 309 -17.15 -1.83 -11.00
CA GLY A 309 -17.67 -0.58 -10.47
C GLY A 309 -19.18 -0.47 -10.67
N ILE A 310 -19.67 -0.81 -11.87
CA ILE A 310 -21.09 -0.86 -12.21
C ILE A 310 -21.82 -1.98 -11.45
N ILE A 311 -21.18 -3.14 -11.28
CA ILE A 311 -21.77 -4.27 -10.55
C ILE A 311 -21.95 -3.94 -9.06
N LYS A 312 -20.95 -3.33 -8.44
CA LYS A 312 -20.93 -3.02 -7.00
C LYS A 312 -21.70 -1.75 -6.64
N ARG A 313 -21.88 -0.84 -7.59
CA ARG A 313 -22.62 0.41 -7.44
C ARG A 313 -23.83 0.34 -8.39
N ASP A 314 -23.80 1.11 -9.47
CA ASP A 314 -24.86 1.15 -10.47
C ASP A 314 -24.34 1.62 -11.84
N LYS A 315 -25.22 1.65 -12.84
CA LYS A 315 -24.88 2.09 -14.22
C LYS A 315 -24.41 3.54 -14.29
N SER A 316 -24.82 4.39 -13.35
CA SER A 316 -24.40 5.81 -13.31
C SER A 316 -22.92 6.01 -12.99
N PHE A 317 -22.25 4.99 -12.45
CA PHE A 317 -20.84 5.10 -12.05
C PHE A 317 -19.86 5.07 -13.25
N CYS A 318 -20.21 4.42 -14.35
CA CYS A 318 -19.32 4.26 -15.50
C CYS A 318 -20.12 3.95 -16.77
N ASP A 319 -19.74 4.59 -17.88
CA ASP A 319 -20.45 4.49 -19.17
C ASP A 319 -19.97 3.32 -20.05
N THR A 320 -19.04 2.51 -19.53
CA THR A 320 -18.52 1.33 -20.22
C THR A 320 -19.61 0.28 -20.36
N ARG A 321 -19.85 -0.16 -21.60
CA ARG A 321 -20.83 -1.20 -21.94
C ARG A 321 -20.32 -2.60 -21.58
N THR A 322 -21.27 -3.53 -21.45
CA THR A 322 -20.95 -4.96 -21.33
C THR A 322 -20.43 -5.50 -22.66
N VAL A 323 -19.37 -6.30 -22.61
CA VAL A 323 -18.71 -6.86 -23.80
C VAL A 323 -18.86 -8.37 -23.80
N SER A 324 -19.09 -9.00 -24.95
CA SER A 324 -19.15 -10.46 -25.04
C SER A 324 -17.79 -11.07 -24.72
N VAL A 325 -17.75 -12.13 -23.91
CA VAL A 325 -16.50 -12.84 -23.58
C VAL A 325 -15.89 -13.41 -24.84
N ASP A 326 -16.64 -14.21 -25.59
CA ASP A 326 -16.15 -14.87 -26.82
C ASP A 326 -15.55 -13.84 -27.79
N ARG A 327 -16.28 -12.76 -28.10
CA ARG A 327 -15.79 -11.72 -29.02
C ARG A 327 -14.53 -11.01 -28.53
N LEU A 328 -14.43 -10.71 -27.24
CA LEU A 328 -13.27 -9.98 -26.73
C LEU A 328 -12.05 -10.89 -26.63
N ASP A 329 -12.26 -12.10 -26.13
CA ASP A 329 -11.21 -13.10 -25.97
C ASP A 329 -10.62 -13.49 -27.34
N ASP A 330 -11.48 -13.81 -28.32
CA ASP A 330 -11.05 -14.15 -29.69
C ASP A 330 -10.35 -12.95 -30.36
N PHE A 331 -10.90 -11.74 -30.22
CA PHE A 331 -10.30 -10.54 -30.80
C PHE A 331 -8.90 -10.26 -30.25
N VAL A 332 -8.68 -10.40 -28.94
CA VAL A 332 -7.36 -10.19 -28.35
C VAL A 332 -6.37 -11.24 -28.86
N VAL A 333 -6.77 -12.52 -28.88
CA VAL A 333 -5.91 -13.61 -29.35
C VAL A 333 -5.55 -13.46 -30.83
N ASP A 334 -6.53 -13.18 -31.69
CA ASP A 334 -6.32 -13.03 -33.13
C ASP A 334 -5.40 -11.85 -33.49
N ASN A 335 -5.54 -10.73 -32.77
CA ASN A 335 -4.66 -9.58 -33.00
C ASN A 335 -3.23 -9.87 -32.53
N LEU A 336 -3.06 -10.55 -31.39
CA LEU A 336 -1.72 -10.95 -30.93
C LEU A 336 -1.05 -11.94 -31.90
N ASP A 337 -1.81 -12.86 -32.51
CA ASP A 337 -1.31 -13.77 -33.56
C ASP A 337 -0.88 -13.01 -34.82
N LYS A 338 -1.69 -12.04 -35.28
CA LYS A 338 -1.34 -11.20 -36.44
C LYS A 338 -0.08 -10.37 -36.19
N MET A 339 0.06 -9.82 -34.98
CA MET A 339 1.23 -9.05 -34.58
C MET A 339 2.49 -9.94 -34.50
N ALA A 340 2.35 -11.19 -34.03
CA ALA A 340 3.45 -12.15 -33.98
C ALA A 340 3.99 -12.51 -35.37
N LYS A 341 3.14 -12.50 -36.40
CA LYS A 341 3.49 -12.86 -37.78
C LYS A 341 4.05 -11.69 -38.59
N ASN A 342 3.78 -10.44 -38.20
CA ASN A 342 4.20 -9.27 -38.95
C ASN A 342 5.62 -8.82 -38.52
N GLN A 343 6.61 -9.24 -39.30
CA GLN A 343 8.01 -8.93 -39.06
C GLN A 343 8.29 -7.42 -39.00
N GLN A 344 7.78 -6.68 -39.99
CA GLN A 344 7.98 -5.24 -40.10
C GLN A 344 7.40 -4.48 -38.91
N TYR A 345 6.26 -4.95 -38.39
CA TYR A 345 5.64 -4.39 -37.19
C TYR A 345 6.50 -4.62 -35.94
N LEU A 346 7.04 -5.83 -35.76
CA LEU A 346 7.90 -6.15 -34.62
C LEU A 346 9.19 -5.34 -34.66
N ASP A 347 9.82 -5.21 -35.83
CA ASP A 347 11.06 -4.45 -35.99
C ASP A 347 10.84 -2.96 -35.65
N SER A 348 9.74 -2.37 -36.14
CA SER A 348 9.36 -0.99 -35.80
C SER A 348 9.01 -0.80 -34.32
N LEU A 349 8.30 -1.76 -33.72
CA LEU A 349 7.93 -1.73 -32.31
C LEU A 349 9.17 -1.78 -31.42
N ILE A 350 10.10 -2.70 -31.69
CA ILE A 350 11.33 -2.88 -30.91
C ILE A 350 12.27 -1.70 -31.07
N PHE A 351 12.37 -1.15 -32.28
CA PHE A 351 13.10 0.08 -32.52
C PHE A 351 12.55 1.22 -31.64
N THR A 352 11.23 1.41 -31.62
CA THR A 352 10.56 2.45 -30.81
C THR A 352 10.75 2.21 -29.31
N LEU A 353 10.67 0.97 -28.84
CA LEU A 353 10.81 0.61 -27.42
C LEU A 353 12.25 0.78 -26.90
N ASN A 354 13.26 0.64 -27.75
CA ASN A 354 14.67 0.78 -27.37
C ASN A 354 15.17 2.24 -27.43
N HIS A 355 14.58 3.09 -28.28
CA HIS A 355 15.08 4.46 -28.54
C HIS A 355 14.10 5.56 -28.10
N GLY A 356 12.87 5.24 -27.72
CA GLY A 356 11.86 6.26 -27.38
C GLY A 356 11.50 7.17 -28.57
N TYR A 357 10.50 8.04 -28.40
CA TYR A 357 10.10 9.00 -29.44
C TYR A 357 10.97 10.28 -29.45
N GLN A 358 11.73 10.54 -28.38
CA GLN A 358 12.51 11.77 -28.21
C GLN A 358 13.94 11.70 -28.79
N ASP A 359 14.52 10.51 -28.99
CA ASP A 359 15.88 10.35 -29.53
C ASP A 359 15.94 10.19 -31.06
N MET A 360 14.86 10.43 -31.81
CA MET A 360 14.89 10.35 -33.29
C MET A 360 15.90 11.33 -33.95
N MET A 361 16.41 12.33 -33.20
CA MET A 361 17.42 13.29 -33.66
C MET A 361 18.81 13.10 -33.01
N ALA A 362 18.98 12.13 -32.11
CA ALA A 362 20.29 11.80 -31.56
C ALA A 362 21.03 10.90 -32.55
N GLY A 363 22.27 11.27 -32.92
CA GLY A 363 23.11 10.44 -33.78
C GLY A 363 23.30 9.04 -33.18
N ALA A 364 23.36 8.02 -34.05
CA ALA A 364 23.59 6.63 -33.64
C ALA A 364 25.03 6.44 -33.16
N GLU A 365 25.35 6.87 -31.94
CA GLU A 365 26.58 6.48 -31.28
C GLU A 365 26.44 5.02 -30.83
N LEU A 366 27.43 4.19 -31.17
CA LEU A 366 27.53 2.79 -30.76
C LEU A 366 27.77 2.70 -29.25
N ASN A 367 26.75 2.97 -28.45
CA ASN A 367 26.76 2.63 -27.04
C ASN A 367 26.61 1.11 -26.94
N GLY A 368 27.67 0.42 -26.51
CA GLY A 368 27.76 -1.03 -26.37
C GLY A 368 26.84 -1.65 -25.31
N SER A 369 25.71 -1.03 -25.00
CA SER A 369 24.65 -1.61 -24.17
C SER A 369 23.76 -2.52 -25.03
N GLU A 370 23.58 -3.77 -24.60
CA GLU A 370 22.64 -4.69 -25.25
C GLU A 370 21.23 -4.07 -25.31
N PRO A 371 20.50 -4.22 -26.43
CA PRO A 371 19.16 -3.67 -26.58
C PRO A 371 18.23 -4.19 -25.49
N ALA A 372 17.48 -3.27 -24.88
CA ALA A 372 16.60 -3.59 -23.76
C ALA A 372 15.48 -4.58 -24.13
N PHE A 373 15.08 -4.59 -25.39
CA PHE A 373 14.11 -5.49 -26.00
C PHE A 373 14.66 -6.08 -27.31
N THR A 374 14.44 -7.38 -27.54
CA THR A 374 14.83 -8.07 -28.78
C THR A 374 13.60 -8.57 -29.53
N VAL A 375 13.71 -8.60 -30.86
CA VAL A 375 12.65 -9.05 -31.76
C VAL A 375 12.34 -10.52 -31.51
N ASP A 376 13.37 -11.37 -31.38
CA ASP A 376 13.20 -12.80 -31.19
C ASP A 376 12.49 -13.13 -29.88
N ARG A 377 12.87 -12.47 -28.79
CA ARG A 377 12.23 -12.69 -27.49
C ARG A 377 10.79 -12.20 -27.45
N THR A 378 10.50 -11.08 -28.11
CA THR A 378 9.14 -10.56 -28.22
C THR A 378 8.26 -11.50 -29.06
N ARG A 379 8.83 -12.04 -30.14
CA ARG A 379 8.17 -13.06 -30.97
C ARG A 379 7.90 -14.34 -30.18
N GLU A 380 8.86 -14.83 -29.39
CA GLU A 380 8.68 -15.99 -28.50
C GLU A 380 7.53 -15.79 -27.50
N ILE A 381 7.46 -14.62 -26.85
CA ILE A 381 6.39 -14.28 -25.91
C ILE A 381 5.03 -14.29 -26.60
N LEU A 382 4.92 -13.65 -27.78
CA LEU A 382 3.67 -13.61 -28.54
C LEU A 382 3.27 -15.00 -29.04
N GLN A 383 4.22 -15.80 -29.53
CA GLN A 383 3.96 -17.18 -29.96
C GLN A 383 3.57 -18.09 -28.80
N SER A 384 4.17 -17.91 -27.62
CA SER A 384 3.78 -18.61 -26.39
C SER A 384 2.32 -18.32 -26.00
N ILE A 385 1.90 -17.06 -26.11
CA ILE A 385 0.50 -16.64 -25.89
C ILE A 385 -0.45 -17.28 -26.92
N VAL A 386 -0.07 -17.30 -28.20
CA VAL A 386 -0.87 -17.93 -29.27
C VAL A 386 -0.97 -19.44 -29.06
N ASN A 387 0.12 -20.11 -28.72
CA ASN A 387 0.14 -21.55 -28.46
C ASN A 387 -0.68 -21.89 -27.20
N ALA A 388 -0.61 -21.05 -26.17
CA ALA A 388 -1.44 -21.17 -24.98
C ALA A 388 -2.95 -21.07 -25.30
N SER A 389 -3.34 -20.30 -26.32
CA SER A 389 -4.74 -20.18 -26.74
C SER A 389 -5.28 -21.45 -27.41
N LYS A 390 -4.40 -22.33 -27.92
CA LYS A 390 -4.75 -23.58 -28.63
C LYS A 390 -4.94 -24.81 -27.72
N LEU A 391 -4.62 -24.72 -26.43
CA LEU A 391 -4.77 -25.83 -25.47
C LEU A 391 -6.21 -26.31 -25.33
N ASP A 392 -6.49 -27.59 -25.08
CA ASP A 392 -7.88 -28.07 -24.98
C ASP A 392 -8.56 -27.63 -23.67
N SER A 393 -7.79 -27.57 -22.58
CA SER A 393 -8.30 -27.19 -21.27
C SER A 393 -8.33 -25.67 -21.09
N LYS A 394 -9.52 -25.09 -20.91
CA LYS A 394 -9.70 -23.65 -20.60
C LYS A 394 -8.95 -23.19 -19.35
N MET A 395 -8.78 -24.09 -18.37
CA MET A 395 -8.01 -23.81 -17.15
C MET A 395 -6.52 -23.64 -17.45
N GLU A 396 -5.97 -24.49 -18.32
CA GLU A 396 -4.57 -24.42 -18.75
C GLU A 396 -4.32 -23.21 -19.65
N LYS A 397 -5.25 -22.90 -20.58
CA LYS A 397 -5.21 -21.65 -21.37
C LYS A 397 -5.02 -20.45 -20.46
N ARG A 398 -5.87 -20.33 -19.43
CA ARG A 398 -5.84 -19.23 -18.47
C ARG A 398 -4.52 -19.17 -17.70
N LEU A 399 -4.03 -20.30 -17.19
CA LEU A 399 -2.80 -20.34 -16.40
C LEU A 399 -1.60 -19.88 -17.23
N SER A 400 -1.52 -20.34 -18.48
CA SER A 400 -0.44 -19.99 -19.39
C SER A 400 -0.50 -18.53 -19.87
N LEU A 401 -1.69 -18.01 -20.16
CA LEU A 401 -1.89 -16.60 -20.53
C LEU A 401 -1.52 -15.64 -19.39
N LYS A 402 -1.80 -16.00 -18.13
CA LYS A 402 -1.44 -15.19 -16.96
C LYS A 402 0.06 -15.03 -16.72
N LYS A 403 0.88 -15.95 -17.25
CA LYS A 403 2.35 -15.83 -17.14
C LYS A 403 2.90 -14.67 -17.97
N HIS A 404 2.24 -14.33 -19.07
CA HIS A 404 2.74 -13.38 -20.06
C HIS A 404 1.95 -12.06 -20.09
N ILE A 405 0.65 -12.09 -19.75
CA ILE A 405 -0.22 -10.90 -19.76
C ILE A 405 -0.39 -10.38 -18.33
N LYS A 406 0.13 -9.17 -18.07
CA LYS A 406 -0.02 -8.46 -16.81
C LYS A 406 -1.44 -7.92 -16.65
N GLU A 407 -1.90 -7.16 -17.65
CA GLU A 407 -3.16 -6.43 -17.60
C GLU A 407 -3.69 -6.11 -18.99
N LEU A 408 -5.02 -6.03 -19.12
CA LEU A 408 -5.72 -5.60 -20.33
C LEU A 408 -6.57 -4.38 -20.02
N LEU A 409 -6.32 -3.23 -20.65
CA LEU A 409 -7.14 -2.02 -20.48
C LEU A 409 -8.15 -1.93 -21.63
N TYR A 410 -9.44 -2.02 -21.31
CA TYR A 410 -10.53 -1.96 -22.27
C TYR A 410 -11.19 -0.58 -22.30
N SER A 411 -11.39 -0.04 -23.51
CA SER A 411 -12.23 1.13 -23.79
C SER A 411 -13.05 0.93 -25.07
N LYS A 412 -14.00 1.84 -25.36
CA LYS A 412 -14.79 1.80 -26.60
C LYS A 412 -13.94 1.92 -27.87
N GLU A 413 -12.80 2.60 -27.78
CA GLU A 413 -11.97 2.97 -28.93
C GLU A 413 -10.70 2.14 -29.04
N THR A 414 -10.09 1.75 -27.92
CA THR A 414 -8.82 1.02 -27.88
C THR A 414 -8.82 -0.11 -26.85
N ILE A 415 -8.11 -1.19 -27.15
CA ILE A 415 -7.74 -2.25 -26.20
C ILE A 415 -6.23 -2.19 -26.06
N GLU A 416 -5.74 -1.96 -24.84
CA GLU A 416 -4.31 -1.92 -24.54
C GLU A 416 -3.91 -3.18 -23.78
N VAL A 417 -2.93 -3.91 -24.30
CA VAL A 417 -2.42 -5.17 -23.77
C VAL A 417 -1.05 -4.92 -23.14
N ILE A 418 -0.94 -5.16 -21.84
CA ILE A 418 0.31 -4.99 -21.10
C ILE A 418 0.94 -6.37 -20.88
N LEU A 419 2.04 -6.63 -21.59
CA LEU A 419 2.81 -7.86 -21.52
C LEU A 419 3.96 -7.73 -20.51
N LEU A 420 4.32 -8.85 -19.88
CA LEU A 420 5.51 -8.98 -19.04
C LEU A 420 6.72 -9.38 -19.90
N TYR A 421 7.84 -8.66 -19.75
CA TYR A 421 9.10 -8.90 -20.43
C TYR A 421 10.21 -9.10 -19.38
N GLY A 422 10.71 -10.33 -19.22
CA GLY A 422 11.70 -10.65 -18.20
C GLY A 422 12.49 -11.93 -18.50
N ALA A 423 13.76 -11.93 -18.10
CA ALA A 423 14.71 -13.03 -18.24
C ALA A 423 14.40 -14.14 -17.22
N ASN A 424 14.45 -15.39 -17.70
CA ASN A 424 14.32 -16.65 -16.98
C ASN A 424 12.99 -16.96 -16.27
N ASP A 425 12.56 -18.19 -16.48
CA ASP A 425 11.47 -18.86 -15.80
C ASP A 425 11.60 -18.75 -14.28
N SER A 426 10.77 -17.90 -13.67
CA SER A 426 10.31 -18.08 -12.29
C SER A 426 9.06 -17.24 -12.07
N PRO A 427 7.86 -17.87 -12.01
CA PRO A 427 6.66 -17.19 -11.58
C PRO A 427 6.69 -17.04 -10.07
N ALA A 428 7.37 -16.01 -9.55
CA ALA A 428 7.20 -15.58 -8.16
C ALA A 428 5.77 -15.02 -7.88
N PHE A 429 4.94 -14.90 -8.92
CA PHE A 429 3.50 -14.66 -8.79
C PHE A 429 2.73 -15.94 -9.09
N LEU A 430 2.80 -16.96 -8.22
CA LEU A 430 1.79 -18.03 -8.09
C LEU A 430 2.02 -18.93 -6.86
N ASN A 431 2.38 -18.37 -5.69
CA ASN A 431 2.13 -19.04 -4.41
C ASN A 431 1.08 -18.26 -3.61
N SER A 432 -0.16 -18.71 -3.74
CA SER A 432 -1.32 -18.24 -2.95
C SER A 432 -1.34 -18.80 -1.51
N SER A 433 -0.18 -19.06 -0.93
CA SER A 433 0.04 -19.31 0.50
C SER A 433 0.59 -18.04 1.17
N GLU A 434 1.55 -17.35 0.55
CA GLU A 434 2.12 -16.12 1.11
C GLU A 434 1.22 -14.89 0.93
N GLU A 435 0.33 -14.84 -0.08
CA GLU A 435 -0.72 -13.81 -0.12
C GLU A 435 -1.88 -14.08 0.86
N LYS A 436 -1.99 -15.28 1.43
CA LYS A 436 -2.91 -15.53 2.54
C LYS A 436 -2.27 -15.20 3.88
N GLU A 437 -0.97 -15.46 4.05
CA GLU A 437 -0.24 -15.06 5.25
C GLU A 437 0.09 -13.56 5.28
N ALA A 438 0.48 -12.93 4.17
CA ALA A 438 0.68 -11.48 4.08
C ALA A 438 -0.63 -10.68 4.15
N ARG A 439 -1.79 -11.32 3.90
CA ARG A 439 -3.12 -10.72 4.05
C ARG A 439 -3.79 -11.04 5.38
N ALA A 440 -3.34 -12.09 6.08
CA ALA A 440 -3.59 -12.33 7.49
C ALA A 440 -2.71 -11.41 8.38
N GLN A 441 -1.50 -11.07 7.96
CA GLN A 441 -0.59 -10.16 8.69
C GLN A 441 -0.79 -8.66 8.35
N LYS A 442 -1.48 -8.32 7.25
CA LYS A 442 -1.87 -6.92 6.94
C LYS A 442 -3.26 -6.51 7.48
N GLN A 443 -3.75 -7.21 8.51
CA GLN A 443 -4.81 -6.70 9.39
C GLN A 443 -4.19 -6.19 10.70
N ASN A 444 -3.40 -5.11 10.61
CA ASN A 444 -3.21 -4.19 11.72
C ASN A 444 -2.74 -2.84 11.16
N PRO A 445 -3.62 -1.82 11.10
CA PRO A 445 -3.20 -0.49 10.65
C PRO A 445 -2.66 0.28 11.86
N GLU A 446 -1.35 0.38 12.00
CA GLU A 446 -0.77 1.52 12.69
C GLU A 446 -0.72 2.69 11.71
N ALA A 447 -1.58 3.67 11.97
CA ALA A 447 -1.68 4.89 11.22
C ALA A 447 -0.47 5.79 11.51
N PHE A 448 0.39 6.01 10.52
CA PHE A 448 1.24 7.20 10.49
C PHE A 448 0.41 8.39 9.96
N PHE A 449 0.02 9.25 10.90
CA PHE A 449 -0.52 10.57 10.63
C PHE A 449 0.58 11.46 10.03
N CYS A 450 0.37 12.01 8.83
CA CYS A 450 1.07 13.20 8.38
C CYS A 450 0.22 14.42 8.78
N PRO A 451 0.70 15.31 9.68
CA PRO A 451 0.00 16.54 10.01
C PRO A 451 0.39 17.62 8.99
N HIS A 452 -0.60 18.36 8.48
CA HIS A 452 -0.53 19.61 7.68
C HIS A 452 -0.95 19.50 6.20
N PRO A 453 -2.21 19.86 5.86
CA PRO A 453 -2.67 19.99 4.49
C PRO A 453 -2.68 21.47 4.06
N LYS A 454 -1.53 22.13 3.92
CA LYS A 454 -1.43 23.46 3.28
C LYS A 454 -0.01 23.71 2.77
N LYS A 455 0.29 23.26 1.54
CA LYS A 455 1.28 23.81 0.59
C LYS A 455 1.59 22.73 -0.45
N CYS A 456 0.98 22.85 -1.62
CA CYS A 456 1.50 22.41 -2.92
C CYS A 456 0.44 22.76 -3.97
N ARG A 457 0.41 24.05 -4.33
CA ARG A 457 -0.36 24.60 -5.43
C ARG A 457 0.56 25.62 -6.11
N ARG A 458 0.68 25.49 -7.44
CA ARG A 458 1.51 26.29 -8.38
C ARG A 458 2.98 25.86 -8.32
N ASP A 459 3.61 25.52 -9.43
CA ASP A 459 3.84 26.45 -10.55
C ASP A 459 3.42 25.98 -11.95
N SER A 460 3.16 27.02 -12.74
CA SER A 460 2.65 27.11 -14.10
C SER A 460 3.77 27.45 -15.10
N ALA A 461 3.41 27.40 -16.40
CA ALA A 461 4.15 27.79 -17.60
C ALA A 461 4.94 26.62 -18.23
N ALA A 462 4.81 26.31 -19.53
CA ALA A 462 4.75 27.25 -20.65
C ALA A 462 3.75 26.85 -21.76
N GLU A 463 3.25 27.90 -22.41
CA GLU A 463 2.49 27.92 -23.64
C GLU A 463 3.30 27.37 -24.84
N LYS A 464 2.61 26.77 -25.83
CA LYS A 464 2.65 27.30 -27.21
C LYS A 464 1.57 26.68 -28.10
N ILE A 465 0.95 27.61 -28.81
CA ILE A 465 -0.03 27.55 -29.90
C ILE A 465 0.49 26.72 -31.07
N ILE A 466 -0.33 25.85 -31.66
CA ILE A 466 -0.35 25.63 -33.13
C ILE A 466 -1.80 25.41 -33.57
N ASP A 467 -2.22 26.30 -34.47
CA ASP A 467 -3.45 26.29 -35.24
C ASP A 467 -3.23 25.58 -36.60
N GLU A 468 -4.35 25.07 -37.10
CA GLU A 468 -4.73 24.53 -38.40
C GLU A 468 -3.78 24.33 -39.63
N GLN A 469 -4.04 23.18 -40.29
CA GLN A 469 -4.23 22.95 -41.75
C GLN A 469 -3.18 22.22 -42.62
N LYS A 470 -3.70 21.14 -43.27
CA LYS A 470 -3.25 20.35 -44.43
C LYS A 470 -2.01 19.48 -44.20
N ILE A 471 -2.09 18.16 -44.37
CA ILE A 471 -2.10 17.49 -45.69
C ILE A 471 -3.11 16.34 -45.72
N SER A 472 -3.96 16.38 -46.74
CA SER A 472 -4.78 15.28 -47.25
C SER A 472 -3.92 14.22 -47.94
N ASP A 473 -4.43 12.99 -47.93
CA ASP A 473 -4.03 11.83 -48.74
C ASP A 473 -2.80 11.04 -48.26
N MET A 474 -3.07 9.94 -47.52
CA MET A 474 -2.71 8.59 -47.97
C MET A 474 -3.50 7.52 -47.19
N LYS A 475 -4.05 6.59 -47.96
CA LYS A 475 -5.05 5.59 -47.58
C LYS A 475 -4.49 4.48 -46.68
N ASN A 476 -5.36 3.98 -45.79
CA ASN A 476 -5.38 2.63 -45.20
C ASN A 476 -4.10 2.12 -44.51
N GLY A 477 -4.03 2.32 -43.19
CA GLY A 477 -3.09 1.61 -42.30
C GLY A 477 -3.24 2.10 -40.87
N ALA A 478 -3.25 1.20 -39.90
CA ALA A 478 -3.49 1.50 -38.48
C ALA A 478 -2.64 2.67 -37.94
N SER A 479 -3.26 3.65 -37.28
CA SER A 479 -2.56 4.71 -36.56
C SER A 479 -2.22 4.24 -35.13
N LEU A 480 -0.93 4.25 -34.80
CA LEU A 480 -0.35 3.85 -33.50
C LEU A 480 0.11 5.08 -32.71
N VAL A 481 -0.27 5.17 -31.44
CA VAL A 481 0.33 6.09 -30.46
C VAL A 481 0.80 5.26 -29.28
N CYS A 482 2.11 4.98 -29.19
CA CYS A 482 2.72 4.32 -28.03
C CYS A 482 3.21 5.39 -27.03
N LYS A 483 2.92 5.21 -25.74
CA LYS A 483 3.53 6.00 -24.66
C LYS A 483 4.38 5.10 -23.79
N GLU A 484 5.65 5.44 -23.60
CA GLU A 484 6.42 4.92 -22.49
C GLU A 484 5.78 5.34 -21.17
N LYS A 485 5.56 4.38 -20.28
CA LYS A 485 5.44 4.65 -18.85
C LYS A 485 6.64 4.04 -18.17
N THR A 486 7.70 4.81 -18.07
CA THR A 486 8.79 4.55 -17.13
C THR A 486 8.20 4.74 -15.73
N MET A 487 7.77 3.64 -15.10
CA MET A 487 7.34 3.67 -13.71
C MET A 487 8.49 3.23 -12.82
N VAL A 488 8.98 4.22 -12.07
CA VAL A 488 10.02 4.21 -11.06
C VAL A 488 9.87 3.01 -10.09
N LEU A 489 10.99 2.29 -9.91
CA LEU A 489 11.40 1.44 -8.78
C LEU A 489 10.34 0.50 -8.16
N SER A 490 10.40 -0.81 -8.51
CA SER A 490 10.31 -1.97 -7.59
C SER A 490 9.75 -3.29 -8.20
N THR A 491 9.94 -3.61 -9.49
CA THR A 491 9.65 -4.97 -10.00
C THR A 491 10.72 -5.43 -11.00
N PRO A 492 11.18 -6.70 -10.96
CA PRO A 492 12.24 -7.22 -11.85
C PRO A 492 11.79 -7.45 -13.30
N TYR A 493 10.60 -6.96 -13.69
CA TYR A 493 9.98 -7.21 -14.99
C TYR A 493 9.80 -5.89 -15.75
N ARG A 494 10.31 -5.83 -16.98
CA ARG A 494 9.96 -4.79 -17.96
C ARG A 494 8.56 -5.09 -18.53
N THR A 495 7.87 -4.10 -19.09
CA THR A 495 6.54 -4.32 -19.69
C THR A 495 6.45 -3.72 -21.08
N ILE A 496 5.79 -4.44 -21.99
CA ILE A 496 5.47 -3.96 -23.35
C ILE A 496 3.98 -3.62 -23.39
N SER A 497 3.63 -2.41 -23.83
CA SER A 497 2.25 -2.00 -24.06
C SER A 497 1.90 -2.05 -25.54
N LEU A 498 0.90 -2.85 -25.90
CA LEU A 498 0.39 -3.01 -27.26
C LEU A 498 -1.01 -2.41 -27.36
N ILE A 499 -1.19 -1.39 -28.21
CA ILE A 499 -2.48 -0.71 -28.37
C ILE A 499 -3.16 -1.20 -29.66
N ILE A 500 -4.34 -1.81 -29.51
CA ILE A 500 -5.14 -2.37 -30.58
C ILE A 500 -6.41 -1.51 -30.74
N PRO A 501 -6.72 -0.98 -31.93
CA PRO A 501 -7.98 -0.27 -32.16
C PRO A 501 -9.17 -1.21 -31.98
N ASN A 502 -10.16 -0.79 -31.21
CA ASN A 502 -11.31 -1.61 -30.86
C ASN A 502 -12.39 -1.54 -31.94
N THR A 503 -12.35 -2.45 -32.90
CA THR A 503 -13.37 -2.59 -33.96
C THR A 503 -14.55 -3.46 -33.56
N VAL A 504 -14.59 -3.99 -32.33
CA VAL A 504 -15.70 -4.83 -31.81
C VAL A 504 -17.03 -4.04 -31.73
N HIS A 505 -17.00 -2.72 -31.92
CA HIS A 505 -18.18 -1.85 -32.04
C HIS A 505 -18.59 -1.48 -33.48
N GLY A 506 -17.89 -1.99 -34.50
CA GLY A 506 -18.17 -1.73 -35.91
C GLY A 506 -18.85 -2.90 -36.62
N CYS A 507 -20.17 -3.07 -36.44
CA CYS A 507 -21.06 -3.48 -37.54
C CYS A 507 -22.53 -3.31 -37.13
N LYS A 508 -23.17 -2.23 -37.62
CA LYS A 508 -24.60 -2.12 -37.96
C LYS A 508 -24.84 -0.78 -38.66
N LYS A 509 -24.48 -0.69 -39.94
CA LYS A 509 -25.35 -0.02 -40.92
C LYS A 509 -25.98 -1.15 -41.73
N ARG A 510 -27.29 -1.04 -41.87
CA ARG A 510 -28.20 -2.03 -42.41
C ARG A 510 -27.77 -2.45 -43.81
N ASP A 511 -27.73 -3.76 -44.06
CA ASP A 511 -28.27 -4.29 -45.30
C ASP A 511 -29.74 -3.88 -45.34
N LEU A 512 -30.02 -2.80 -46.06
CA LEU A 512 -31.33 -2.56 -46.65
C LEU A 512 -31.41 -3.49 -47.86
N GLY A 513 -31.99 -4.67 -47.66
CA GLY A 513 -32.09 -5.66 -48.73
C GLY A 513 -32.88 -6.89 -48.31
N ARG A 514 -34.22 -6.73 -48.30
CA ARG A 514 -35.27 -7.73 -48.57
C ARG A 514 -35.22 -9.13 -47.90
N LEU A 515 -36.42 -9.45 -47.39
CA LEU A 515 -37.01 -10.74 -47.00
C LEU A 515 -36.72 -11.23 -45.57
#